data_AF-A0A3D6CE06-F1
#
_entry.id   AF-A0A3D6CE06-F1
#
_cell.length_a   1.000
_cell.length_b   1.000
_cell.length_c   1.000
_cell.angle_alpha   90.00
_cell.angle_beta   90.00
_cell.angle_gamma   90.00
#
_symmetry.space_group_name_H-M   'P 1'
#
loop_
_entity.id
_entity.type
_entity.pdbx_description
1 polymer ?
#
loop_
_entity_poly.entity_id
_entity_poly.type
_entity_poly.pdbx_seq_one_letter_code
_entity_poly.pdbx_strand_id
1 'polypeptide(L)' 'MPGQNINKKLHKPRVLLVPLDWGLGHATRCIPLVKALLEAGADVILGASGPGRNLLQQACPQLEVLEAR' A
#
# COMPACT_ATOMS: atom_id res chain seq x y z
N MET A 1 -18.39 13.28 -34.14
CA MET A 1 -18.09 12.20 -33.18
C MET A 1 -17.07 12.75 -32.19
N PRO A 2 -17.38 12.89 -30.89
CA PRO A 2 -16.42 13.46 -29.96
C PRO A 2 -15.22 12.51 -29.84
N GLY A 3 -14.01 13.06 -29.98
CA GLY A 3 -12.76 12.31 -30.04
C GLY A 3 -12.51 11.52 -28.76
N GLN A 4 -12.39 10.20 -28.92
CA GLN A 4 -12.01 9.31 -27.82
C GLN A 4 -10.53 9.54 -27.50
N ASN A 5 -10.22 9.90 -26.25
CA ASN A 5 -8.85 10.14 -25.82
C ASN A 5 -8.09 8.81 -25.66
N ILE A 6 -7.34 8.43 -26.69
CA ILE A 6 -6.55 7.20 -26.80
C ILE A 6 -5.35 7.13 -25.83
N ASN A 7 -5.04 8.20 -25.09
CA ASN A 7 -3.91 8.23 -24.14
C ASN A 7 -4.26 7.73 -22.74
N LYS A 8 -5.52 7.37 -22.45
CA LYS A 8 -5.89 6.86 -21.13
C LYS A 8 -5.59 5.37 -21.04
N LYS A 9 -4.31 4.99 -20.87
CA LYS A 9 -4.02 3.64 -20.39
C LYS A 9 -4.58 3.52 -18.98
N LEU A 10 -5.68 2.79 -18.81
CA LEU A 10 -6.24 2.42 -17.50
C LEU A 10 -5.31 1.41 -16.82
N HIS A 11 -4.12 1.84 -16.43
CA HIS A 11 -3.29 1.01 -15.56
C HIS A 11 -3.75 1.19 -14.13
N LYS A 12 -4.06 0.05 -13.50
CA LYS A 12 -4.24 -0.05 -12.06
C LYS A 12 -2.98 0.51 -11.38
N PRO A 13 -3.07 1.59 -10.57
CA PRO A 13 -1.90 2.16 -9.91
C PRO A 13 -1.27 1.11 -8.99
N ARG A 14 0.06 0.98 -9.02
CA ARG A 14 0.81 0.13 -8.08
C ARG A 14 1.58 1.01 -7.11
N VAL A 15 1.35 0.81 -5.81
CA VAL A 15 1.83 1.66 -4.73
C VAL A 15 2.68 0.84 -3.76
N LEU A 16 3.91 1.30 -3.53
CA LEU A 16 4.74 0.83 -2.44
C LEU A 16 4.57 1.77 -1.25
N LEU A 17 3.98 1.28 -0.15
CA LEU A 17 3.79 2.04 1.08
C LEU A 17 4.79 1.55 2.13
N VAL A 18 5.68 2.45 2.57
CA VAL A 18 6.72 2.15 3.56
C VAL A 18 6.52 3.04 4.79
N PRO A 19 5.94 2.55 5.90
CA PRO A 19 5.84 3.34 7.11
C PRO A 19 7.22 3.65 7.68
N LEU A 20 7.39 4.87 8.19
CA LEU A 20 8.60 5.25 8.89
C LEU A 20 8.75 4.45 10.19
N ASP A 21 9.96 3.97 10.49
CA ASP A 21 10.24 3.15 11.67
C ASP A 21 10.36 3.99 12.96
N TRP A 22 9.25 4.61 13.34
CA TRP A 22 9.08 5.36 14.59
C TRP A 22 8.13 4.62 15.55
N GLY A 23 8.27 3.29 15.58
CA GLY A 23 7.48 2.39 16.42
C GLY A 23 6.11 2.00 15.86
N LEU A 24 5.42 1.10 16.58
CA LEU A 24 4.17 0.48 16.14
C LEU A 24 3.04 1.47 15.87
N GLY A 25 3.00 2.60 16.57
CA GLY A 25 2.00 3.63 16.35
C GLY A 25 2.02 4.20 14.92
N HIS A 26 3.19 4.29 14.30
CA HIS A 26 3.31 4.73 12.91
C HIS A 26 2.76 3.68 11.94
N ALA A 27 3.12 2.41 12.13
CA ALA A 27 2.61 1.30 11.32
C ALA A 27 1.07 1.19 11.40
N THR A 28 0.48 1.29 12.61
CA THR A 28 -0.97 1.21 12.79
C THR A 28 -1.72 2.33 12.08
N ARG A 29 -1.20 3.57 12.13
CA ARG A 29 -1.82 4.72 11.44
C ARG A 29 -1.75 4.62 9.91
N CYS A 30 -0.90 3.75 9.36
CA CYS A 30 -0.85 3.48 7.94
C CYS A 30 -1.94 2.49 7.48
N ILE A 31 -2.53 1.67 8.37
CA ILE A 31 -3.55 0.68 7.98
C ILE A 31 -4.77 1.31 7.29
N PRO A 32 -5.35 2.44 7.77
CA PRO A 32 -6.43 3.12 7.05
C PRO A 32 -6.01 3.60 5.66
N LEU A 33 -4.76 4.03 5.46
CA LEU A 33 -4.25 4.43 4.15
C LEU A 33 -4.16 3.24 3.19
N VAL A 34 -3.72 2.08 3.67
CA VAL A 34 -3.69 0.84 2.90
C VAL A 34 -5.10 0.48 2.42
N LYS A 35 -6.10 0.54 3.32
CA LYS A 35 -7.50 0.28 2.96
C LYS A 35 -8.02 1.25 1.89
N ALA A 36 -7.80 2.55 2.08
CA ALA A 36 -8.21 3.57 1.12
C ALA A 36 -7.56 3.38 -0.26
N LEU A 37 -6.28 2.98 -0.32
CA LEU A 37 -5.60 2.68 -1.57
C LEU A 37 -6.20 1.45 -2.28
N LEU A 38 -6.50 0.39 -1.53
CA LEU A 38 -7.16 -0.80 -2.07
C LEU A 38 -8.58 -0.48 -2.58
N GLU A 39 -9.35 0.30 -1.82
CA GLU A 39 -10.70 0.77 -2.21
C GLU A 39 -10.66 1.66 -3.46
N ALA A 40 -9.61 2.47 -3.62
CA ALA A 40 -9.35 3.24 -4.83
C ALA A 40 -8.89 2.38 -6.02
N GLY A 41 -8.81 1.06 -5.84
CA GLY A 41 -8.41 0.11 -6.86
C GLY A 41 -6.91 0.09 -7.12
N ALA A 42 -6.06 0.46 -6.17
CA ALA A 42 -4.61 0.31 -6.30
C ALA A 42 -4.15 -1.13 -5.98
N ASP A 43 -3.04 -1.56 -6.58
CA ASP A 43 -2.24 -2.68 -6.09
C ASP A 43 -1.26 -2.14 -5.03
N VAL A 44 -1.35 -2.63 -3.80
CA VAL A 44 -0.51 -2.16 -2.69
C VAL A 44 0.52 -3.23 -2.33
N ILE A 45 1.78 -2.82 -2.22
CA ILE A 45 2.87 -3.58 -1.61
C ILE A 45 3.30 -2.79 -0.37
N LEU A 46 3.56 -3.48 0.73
CA LEU A 46 4.03 -2.87 1.97
C LEU A 46 5.53 -3.09 2.11
N GLY A 47 6.23 -2.08 2.63
CA GLY A 47 7.61 -2.22 3.08
C GLY A 47 7.69 -1.88 4.56
N ALA A 48 8.25 -2.76 5.37
CA ALA A 48 8.48 -2.50 6.79
C ALA A 48 9.51 -3.48 7.35
N SER A 49 10.00 -3.20 8.56
CA SER A 49 10.95 -4.06 9.26
C SER A 49 10.52 -4.31 10.69
N GLY A 50 11.12 -5.35 11.29
CA GLY A 50 10.95 -5.67 12.70
C GLY A 50 9.48 -5.78 13.16
N PRO A 51 9.12 -5.19 14.31
CA PRO A 51 7.76 -5.25 14.85
C PRO A 51 6.69 -4.64 13.94
N GLY A 52 7.02 -3.56 13.20
CA GLY A 52 6.11 -2.91 12.27
C GLY A 52 5.70 -3.83 11.12
N ARG A 53 6.65 -4.59 10.58
CA ARG A 53 6.40 -5.61 9.56
C ARG A 53 5.42 -6.68 10.05
N ASN A 54 5.66 -7.21 11.25
CA ASN A 54 4.79 -8.24 11.83
C ASN A 54 3.35 -7.73 12.02
N LEU A 55 3.20 -6.50 12.50
CA LEU A 55 1.90 -5.86 12.66
C LEU A 55 1.17 -5.70 11.32
N LEU A 56 1.87 -5.19 10.29
CA LEU A 56 1.28 -5.00 8.97
C LEU A 56 0.90 -6.33 8.30
N GLN A 57 1.74 -7.37 8.44
CA GLN A 57 1.45 -8.71 7.93
C GLN A 57 0.19 -9.30 8.58
N GLN A 58 -0.01 -9.07 9.89
CA GLN A 58 -1.21 -9.52 10.60
C GLN A 58 -2.45 -8.70 10.23
N ALA A 59 -2.31 -7.39 10.06
CA ALA A 59 -3.42 -6.49 9.74
C ALA A 59 -3.86 -6.58 8.26
N CYS A 60 -2.96 -6.96 7.37
CA CYS A 60 -3.16 -7.02 5.93
C CYS A 60 -2.58 -8.32 5.35
N PRO A 61 -3.07 -9.50 5.76
CA PRO A 61 -2.47 -10.81 5.42
C PRO A 61 -2.47 -11.13 3.92
N GLN A 62 -3.34 -10.48 3.15
CA GLN A 62 -3.43 -10.61 1.70
C GLN A 62 -2.37 -9.79 0.93
N LEU A 63 -1.63 -8.90 1.61
CA LEU A 63 -0.62 -8.05 0.98
C LEU A 63 0.78 -8.60 1.18
N GLU A 64 1.60 -8.42 0.14
CA GLU A 64 3.03 -8.66 0.23
C GLU A 64 3.69 -7.60 1.13
N VAL A 65 4.50 -8.04 2.10
CA VAL A 65 5.29 -7.16 2.98
C VAL A 65 6.78 -7.45 2.80
N LEU A 66 7.44 -6.55 2.07
CA LEU A 66 8.88 -6.57 1.82
C LEU A 66 9.64 -6.09 3.07
N GLU A 67 10.78 -6.72 3.34
CA GLU A 67 11.70 -6.28 4.40
C GLU A 67 12.39 -4.98 3.96
N ALA A 68 12.30 -3.93 4.78
CA ALA A 68 12.93 -2.63 4.54
C ALA A 68 14.27 -2.53 5.29
N ARG A 69 15.36 -2.94 4.64
CA ARG A 69 16.72 -2.84 5.22
C ARG A 69 17.36 -1.48 4.99
#